data_AF-A0A673JRU7-F1
#
_entry.id   AF-A0A673JRU7-F1
#
_cell.length_a   1.000
_cell.length_b   1.000
_cell.length_c   1.000
_cell.angle_alpha   90.00
_cell.angle_beta   90.00
_cell.angle_gamma   90.00
#
_symmetry.space_group_name_H-M   'P 1'
#
loop_
_entity.id
_entity.type
_entity.pdbx_description
1 polymer ?
#
loop_
_entity_poly.entity_id
_entity_poly.type
_entity_poly.pdbx_seq_one_letter_code
_entity_poly.pdbx_strand_id
1 'polypeptide(L)'
;STRLYSVEGSHRRKERVSMSFCSSVSPSIRPSSDPLSVCSCRDEEIITSAEMPLVKEVTTTLREWGSIWKQLYVSSKKERFSQVQRLMWDLMEWRSQLLSGTLPSDEFKELKQKVTSKIDYGNKILELDVVVRDADGNILDPERASVISLFRAHEDATAKITERIKEEQVFISLSFKETTCLYVFVRNFVCRIGEDSELFMSLYDPIKQTNISENYLVRWGDKGLPKDIEMLNSLKVVFTDLGNKDLAREKIYLICQIVRVGRMDLKDTNHKKWTTGLRRPFGVAVMDISDIIKGKTECDEEKQYFIPFHP
;
A
#
# COMPACT_ATOMS: atom_id res chain seq x y z
N SER A 1 -25.35 16.74 50.20
CA SER A 1 -24.60 15.48 50.38
C SER A 1 -24.82 14.53 49.24
N THR A 2 -23.92 13.68 48.76
CA THR A 2 -22.46 13.56 48.81
C THR A 2 -22.14 12.55 47.70
N ARG A 3 -21.39 13.02 46.71
CA ARG A 3 -20.49 12.39 45.75
C ARG A 3 -19.91 10.98 46.10
N LEU A 4 -19.53 10.23 45.04
CA LEU A 4 -18.43 9.22 44.88
C LEU A 4 -18.83 7.71 44.86
N TYR A 5 -18.33 6.76 44.04
CA TYR A 5 -17.22 6.62 43.04
C TYR A 5 -17.47 5.39 42.11
N SER A 6 -16.97 5.44 40.85
CA SER A 6 -16.19 4.45 40.02
C SER A 6 -16.52 2.91 40.02
N VAL A 7 -16.45 2.11 38.92
CA VAL A 7 -15.32 1.77 38.01
C VAL A 7 -15.82 1.01 36.74
N GLU A 8 -15.18 1.31 35.61
CA GLU A 8 -14.84 0.58 34.35
C GLU A 8 -15.53 -0.72 33.88
N GLY A 9 -15.74 -0.80 32.56
CA GLY A 9 -16.04 -2.03 31.82
C GLY A 9 -16.01 -1.85 30.29
N SER A 10 -14.79 -1.81 29.74
CA SER A 10 -14.38 -1.74 28.33
C SER A 10 -15.35 -2.35 27.29
N HIS A 11 -15.91 -1.50 26.43
CA HIS A 11 -16.57 -1.92 25.18
C HIS A 11 -15.52 -2.24 24.10
N ARG A 12 -15.07 -3.50 24.04
CA ARG A 12 -14.52 -4.06 22.79
C ARG A 12 -15.67 -4.20 21.79
N ARG A 13 -15.74 -3.30 20.81
CA ARG A 13 -16.47 -3.56 19.55
C ARG A 13 -15.80 -4.77 18.88
N LYS A 14 -16.36 -5.96 19.09
CA LYS A 14 -16.13 -7.10 18.22
C LYS A 14 -16.85 -6.79 16.91
N GLU A 15 -16.09 -6.43 15.88
CA GLU A 15 -16.58 -6.46 14.50
C GLU A 15 -17.09 -7.88 14.22
N ARG A 16 -18.41 -8.03 14.18
CA ARG A 16 -19.08 -9.29 13.91
C ARG A 16 -19.54 -9.20 12.46
N VAL A 17 -18.84 -9.89 11.55
CA VAL A 17 -19.31 -10.07 10.18
C VAL A 17 -20.58 -10.92 10.25
N SER A 18 -21.73 -10.32 9.98
CA SER A 18 -22.99 -11.03 9.79
C SER A 18 -22.96 -11.68 8.40
N MET A 19 -22.75 -12.99 8.35
CA MET A 19 -23.04 -13.78 7.15
C MET A 19 -24.52 -14.17 7.17
N SER A 20 -25.30 -13.64 6.23
CA SER A 20 -26.64 -14.12 5.93
C SER A 20 -26.52 -15.38 5.07
N PHE A 21 -26.85 -16.54 5.63
CA PHE A 21 -27.08 -17.74 4.84
C PHE A 21 -28.55 -17.74 4.40
N CYS A 22 -28.79 -17.47 3.12
CA CYS A 22 -30.09 -17.73 2.52
C CYS A 22 -30.11 -19.20 2.06
N SER A 23 -30.82 -20.05 2.78
CA SER A 23 -31.19 -21.37 2.28
C SER A 23 -32.38 -21.21 1.33
N SER A 24 -32.12 -20.91 0.06
CA SER A 24 -33.12 -21.11 -0.98
C SER A 24 -33.03 -22.56 -1.44
N VAL A 25 -34.05 -23.35 -1.09
CA VAL A 25 -34.32 -24.63 -1.73
C VAL A 25 -34.64 -24.33 -3.19
N SER A 26 -33.71 -24.63 -4.11
CA SER A 26 -34.00 -24.54 -5.54
C SER A 26 -35.05 -25.59 -5.92
N PRO A 27 -36.14 -25.21 -6.63
CA PRO A 27 -37.07 -26.20 -7.16
C PRO A 27 -36.35 -27.03 -8.22
N SER A 28 -36.63 -28.33 -8.23
CA SER A 28 -36.11 -29.30 -9.20
C SER A 28 -36.40 -28.86 -10.64
N ILE A 29 -35.39 -28.34 -11.34
CA ILE A 29 -35.47 -28.06 -12.78
C ILE A 29 -35.01 -29.34 -13.49
N ARG A 30 -35.96 -30.01 -14.16
CA ARG A 30 -35.68 -31.10 -15.10
C ARG A 30 -34.76 -30.57 -16.21
N PRO A 31 -33.77 -31.34 -16.69
CA PRO A 31 -33.00 -30.93 -17.85
C PRO A 31 -33.90 -30.90 -19.09
N SER A 32 -33.94 -29.76 -19.77
CA SER A 32 -34.50 -29.59 -21.10
C SER A 32 -33.61 -30.35 -22.10
N SER A 33 -34.20 -31.32 -22.78
CA SER A 33 -33.60 -32.03 -23.91
C SER A 33 -33.62 -31.14 -25.14
N ASP A 34 -32.48 -30.59 -25.53
CA ASP A 34 -32.28 -30.00 -26.86
C ASP A 34 -31.88 -31.09 -27.88
N PRO A 35 -32.25 -30.92 -29.17
CA PRO A 35 -32.34 -32.03 -30.11
C PRO A 35 -30.97 -32.53 -30.60
N LEU A 36 -30.81 -33.86 -30.54
CA LEU A 36 -29.66 -34.60 -31.08
C LEU A 36 -29.69 -34.58 -32.61
N SER A 37 -28.59 -34.13 -33.22
CA SER A 37 -28.29 -34.35 -34.64
C SER A 37 -27.48 -35.66 -34.76
N VAL A 38 -28.11 -36.70 -35.29
CA VAL A 38 -27.47 -37.98 -35.58
C VAL A 38 -26.80 -37.92 -36.95
N CYS A 39 -25.46 -37.97 -36.99
CA CYS A 39 -24.72 -38.35 -38.19
C CYS A 39 -23.98 -39.65 -37.89
N SER A 40 -24.38 -40.71 -38.59
CA SER A 40 -23.87 -42.07 -38.43
C SER A 40 -22.52 -42.22 -39.12
N CYS A 41 -21.48 -42.60 -38.36
CA CYS A 41 -20.40 -43.48 -38.78
C CYS A 41 -19.85 -44.20 -37.53
N ARG A 42 -19.74 -45.53 -37.62
CA ARG A 42 -19.37 -46.45 -36.53
C ARG A 42 -17.90 -46.31 -36.15
N ASP A 43 -17.66 -46.01 -34.88
CA ASP A 43 -16.83 -46.73 -33.90
C ASP A 43 -16.21 -45.75 -32.87
N GLU A 44 -16.52 -46.02 -31.60
CA GLU A 44 -16.10 -45.33 -30.36
C GLU A 44 -16.66 -43.91 -30.09
N GLU A 45 -17.87 -43.88 -29.50
CA GLU A 45 -18.47 -42.67 -28.91
C GLU A 45 -17.72 -42.23 -27.65
N ILE A 46 -16.66 -41.42 -27.81
CA ILE A 46 -16.19 -40.55 -26.73
C ILE A 46 -17.14 -39.34 -26.68
N ILE A 47 -18.17 -39.46 -25.84
CA ILE A 47 -19.10 -38.37 -25.51
C ILE A 47 -18.31 -37.27 -24.79
N THR A 48 -17.68 -36.39 -25.55
CA THR A 48 -17.00 -35.22 -25.00
C THR A 48 -17.98 -34.07 -25.04
N SER A 49 -18.48 -33.66 -23.87
CA SER A 49 -19.34 -32.48 -23.74
C SER A 49 -18.71 -31.28 -24.46
N ALA A 50 -19.52 -30.57 -25.27
CA ALA A 50 -19.19 -29.47 -26.18
C ALA A 50 -18.70 -28.17 -25.51
N GLU A 51 -18.10 -28.28 -24.32
CA GLU A 51 -17.56 -27.15 -23.58
C GLU A 51 -16.14 -26.85 -24.07
N MET A 52 -15.89 -25.57 -24.39
CA MET A 52 -14.61 -25.06 -24.89
C MET A 52 -13.43 -25.50 -24.00
N PRO A 53 -12.29 -25.99 -24.56
CA PRO A 53 -11.16 -26.50 -23.79
C PRO A 53 -10.66 -25.56 -22.69
N LEU A 54 -10.59 -24.25 -23.00
CA LEU A 54 -10.16 -23.24 -22.04
C LEU A 54 -11.12 -23.10 -20.84
N VAL A 55 -12.43 -23.29 -21.04
CA VAL A 55 -13.40 -23.26 -19.94
C VAL A 55 -13.22 -24.45 -19.00
N LYS A 56 -12.92 -25.63 -19.56
CA LYS A 56 -12.58 -26.82 -18.78
C LYS A 56 -11.31 -26.57 -17.96
N GLU A 57 -10.29 -25.99 -18.58
CA GLU A 57 -9.03 -25.64 -17.92
C GLU A 57 -9.22 -24.63 -16.78
N VAL A 58 -10.01 -23.57 -16.97
CA VAL A 58 -10.34 -22.64 -15.88
C VAL A 58 -11.03 -23.37 -14.73
N THR A 59 -11.93 -24.31 -15.06
CA THR A 59 -12.68 -25.07 -14.06
C THR A 59 -11.78 -26.01 -13.24
N THR A 60 -10.82 -26.69 -13.87
CA THR A 60 -9.85 -27.54 -13.16
C THR A 60 -8.89 -26.70 -12.32
N THR A 61 -8.38 -25.60 -12.88
CA THR A 61 -7.50 -24.66 -12.17
C THR A 61 -8.14 -24.12 -10.90
N LEU A 62 -9.40 -23.67 -10.98
CA LEU A 62 -10.15 -23.17 -9.82
C LEU A 62 -10.34 -24.23 -8.72
N ARG A 63 -10.46 -25.52 -9.09
CA ARG A 63 -10.57 -26.62 -8.12
C ARG A 63 -9.24 -26.86 -7.40
N GLU A 64 -8.14 -26.90 -8.15
CA GLU A 64 -6.79 -27.08 -7.61
C GLU A 64 -6.40 -25.90 -6.70
N TRP A 65 -6.55 -24.67 -7.19
CA TRP A 65 -6.30 -23.46 -6.40
C TRP A 65 -7.21 -23.38 -5.19
N GLY A 66 -8.48 -23.79 -5.32
CA GLY A 66 -9.43 -23.86 -4.21
C GLY A 66 -8.99 -24.81 -3.09
N SER A 67 -8.27 -25.90 -3.42
CA SER A 67 -7.67 -26.79 -2.43
C SER A 67 -6.54 -26.09 -1.67
N ILE A 68 -5.61 -25.46 -2.40
CA ILE A 68 -4.46 -24.74 -1.83
C ILE A 68 -4.93 -23.53 -1.01
N TRP A 69 -5.92 -22.79 -1.50
CA TRP A 69 -6.51 -21.64 -0.82
C TRP A 69 -7.06 -22.00 0.57
N LYS A 70 -7.74 -23.15 0.69
CA LYS A 70 -8.17 -23.67 2.01
C LYS A 70 -6.98 -24.00 2.92
N GLN A 71 -5.90 -24.56 2.38
CA GLN A 71 -4.68 -24.83 3.15
C GLN A 71 -3.99 -23.54 3.63
N LEU A 72 -3.97 -22.49 2.80
CA LEU A 72 -3.43 -21.17 3.15
C LEU A 72 -4.21 -20.52 4.29
N TYR A 73 -5.53 -20.71 4.33
CA TYR A 73 -6.38 -20.25 5.43
C TYR A 73 -6.01 -20.93 6.75
N VAL A 74 -5.91 -22.26 6.76
CA VAL A 74 -5.54 -23.04 7.96
C VAL A 74 -4.13 -22.66 8.44
N SER A 75 -3.21 -22.43 7.50
CA SER A 75 -1.84 -22.02 7.78
C SER A 75 -1.70 -20.54 8.18
N SER A 76 -2.80 -19.79 8.30
CA SER A 76 -2.83 -18.36 8.67
C SER A 76 -1.99 -17.43 7.77
N LYS A 77 -1.74 -17.83 6.51
CA LYS A 77 -1.00 -17.01 5.53
C LYS A 77 -1.93 -16.01 4.84
N LYS A 78 -2.35 -14.97 5.56
CA LYS A 78 -3.40 -14.02 5.14
C LYS A 78 -3.12 -13.35 3.78
N GLU A 79 -1.89 -12.93 3.52
CA GLU A 79 -1.53 -12.25 2.27
C GLU A 79 -1.70 -13.16 1.04
N ARG A 80 -1.10 -14.35 1.08
CA ARG A 80 -1.23 -15.34 -0.01
C ARG A 80 -2.68 -15.79 -0.15
N PHE A 81 -3.42 -15.95 0.94
CA PHE A 81 -4.84 -16.27 0.91
C PHE A 81 -5.65 -15.21 0.14
N SER A 82 -5.47 -13.93 0.47
CA SER A 82 -6.16 -12.84 -0.21
C SER A 82 -5.72 -12.66 -1.67
N GLN A 83 -4.44 -12.92 -1.98
CA GLN A 83 -3.93 -12.88 -3.35
C GLN A 83 -4.61 -13.95 -4.22
N VAL A 84 -4.59 -15.21 -3.77
CA VAL A 84 -5.20 -16.34 -4.50
C VAL A 84 -6.71 -16.14 -4.66
N GLN A 85 -7.39 -15.62 -3.63
CA GLN A 85 -8.82 -15.31 -3.71
C GLN A 85 -9.15 -14.33 -4.85
N ARG A 86 -8.34 -13.27 -5.01
CA ARG A 86 -8.52 -12.31 -6.11
C ARG A 86 -8.30 -12.97 -7.47
N LEU A 87 -7.26 -13.79 -7.60
CA LEU A 87 -7.01 -14.54 -8.84
C LEU A 87 -8.18 -15.46 -9.19
N MET A 88 -8.74 -16.16 -8.20
CA MET A 88 -9.89 -17.04 -8.40
C MET A 88 -11.14 -16.26 -8.83
N TRP A 89 -11.40 -15.09 -8.25
CA TRP A 89 -12.52 -14.24 -8.67
C TRP A 89 -12.38 -13.74 -10.11
N ASP A 90 -11.19 -13.26 -10.48
CA ASP A 90 -10.90 -12.86 -11.86
C ASP A 90 -11.19 -14.01 -12.84
N LEU A 91 -10.74 -15.23 -12.52
CA LEU A 91 -10.99 -16.41 -13.34
C LEU A 91 -12.47 -16.81 -13.41
N MET A 92 -13.22 -16.70 -12.31
CA MET A 92 -14.67 -16.97 -12.31
C MET A 92 -15.42 -15.99 -13.22
N GLU A 93 -15.06 -14.71 -13.14
CA GLU A 93 -15.64 -13.66 -13.97
C GLU A 93 -15.31 -13.88 -15.45
N TRP A 94 -14.04 -14.12 -15.77
CA TRP A 94 -13.66 -14.39 -17.16
C TRP A 94 -14.21 -15.70 -17.70
N ARG A 95 -14.42 -16.73 -16.85
CA ARG A 95 -15.15 -17.94 -17.26
C ARG A 95 -16.58 -17.61 -17.67
N SER A 96 -17.26 -16.73 -16.93
CA SER A 96 -18.60 -16.25 -17.29
C SER A 96 -18.59 -15.54 -18.64
N GLN A 97 -17.60 -14.67 -18.88
CA GLN A 97 -17.44 -13.94 -20.15
C GLN A 97 -17.09 -14.87 -21.32
N LEU A 98 -16.26 -15.90 -21.11
CA LEU A 98 -15.95 -16.91 -22.12
C LEU A 98 -17.20 -17.72 -22.53
N LEU A 99 -18.15 -17.89 -21.62
CA LEU A 99 -19.41 -18.60 -21.85
C LEU A 99 -20.54 -17.70 -22.36
N SER A 100 -20.42 -16.37 -22.24
CA SER A 100 -21.50 -15.46 -22.65
C SER A 100 -21.73 -15.44 -24.16
N GLY A 101 -20.68 -15.71 -24.95
CA GLY A 101 -20.74 -15.72 -26.42
C GLY A 101 -21.05 -14.35 -27.04
N THR A 102 -20.99 -13.26 -26.25
CA THR A 102 -21.37 -11.90 -26.68
C THR A 102 -20.19 -11.03 -27.10
N LEU A 103 -18.95 -11.53 -26.97
CA LEU A 103 -17.75 -10.77 -27.26
C LEU A 103 -17.38 -10.84 -28.75
N PRO A 104 -16.96 -9.72 -29.36
CA PRO A 104 -16.31 -9.70 -30.68
C PRO A 104 -15.10 -10.64 -30.75
N SER A 105 -14.73 -11.09 -31.95
CA SER A 105 -13.63 -12.04 -32.15
C SER A 105 -12.29 -11.54 -31.58
N ASP A 106 -11.99 -10.25 -31.73
CA ASP A 106 -10.73 -9.66 -31.27
C ASP A 106 -10.69 -9.59 -29.73
N GLU A 107 -11.75 -9.08 -29.10
CA GLU A 107 -11.89 -9.06 -27.64
C GLU A 107 -11.88 -10.48 -27.05
N PHE A 108 -12.48 -11.45 -27.75
CA PHE A 108 -12.46 -12.84 -27.35
C PHE A 108 -11.05 -13.45 -27.40
N LYS A 109 -10.26 -13.10 -28.43
CA LYS A 109 -8.85 -13.52 -28.53
C LYS A 109 -8.03 -12.93 -27.38
N GLU A 110 -8.21 -11.64 -27.08
CA GLU A 110 -7.54 -10.99 -25.95
C GLU A 110 -7.93 -11.60 -24.61
N LEU A 111 -9.23 -11.90 -24.41
CA LEU A 111 -9.72 -12.56 -23.20
C LEU A 111 -9.08 -13.94 -23.02
N LYS A 112 -8.96 -14.74 -24.09
CA LYS A 112 -8.26 -16.04 -24.04
C LYS A 112 -6.81 -15.88 -23.57
N GLN A 113 -6.08 -14.94 -24.14
CA GLN A 113 -4.69 -14.66 -23.75
C GLN A 113 -4.58 -14.16 -22.31
N LYS A 114 -5.56 -13.37 -21.85
CA LYS A 114 -5.62 -12.86 -20.47
C LYS A 114 -5.88 -13.96 -19.46
N VAL A 115 -6.84 -14.85 -19.75
CA VAL A 115 -7.18 -16.01 -18.92
C VAL A 115 -5.98 -16.94 -18.77
N THR A 116 -5.39 -17.35 -19.89
CA THR A 116 -4.23 -18.26 -19.92
C THR A 116 -3.03 -17.66 -19.19
N SER A 117 -2.70 -16.39 -19.46
CA SER A 117 -1.65 -15.65 -18.74
C SER A 117 -1.83 -15.64 -17.23
N LYS A 118 -3.08 -15.52 -16.75
CA LYS A 118 -3.40 -15.45 -15.32
C LYS A 118 -3.32 -16.82 -14.66
N ILE A 119 -3.75 -17.88 -15.36
CA ILE A 119 -3.58 -19.27 -14.93
C ILE A 119 -2.09 -19.57 -14.76
N ASP A 120 -1.27 -19.28 -15.78
CA ASP A 120 0.15 -19.61 -15.76
C ASP A 120 0.89 -18.83 -14.65
N TYR A 121 0.53 -17.56 -14.45
CA TYR A 121 1.00 -16.75 -13.32
C TYR A 121 0.60 -17.36 -11.97
N GLY A 122 -0.67 -17.72 -11.81
CA GLY A 122 -1.18 -18.28 -10.56
C GLY A 122 -0.54 -19.63 -10.24
N ASN A 123 -0.35 -20.49 -11.23
CA ASN A 123 0.37 -21.75 -11.07
C ASN A 123 1.80 -21.50 -10.60
N LYS A 124 2.50 -20.53 -11.18
CA LYS A 124 3.88 -20.22 -10.78
C LYS A 124 3.98 -19.76 -9.33
N ILE A 125 3.08 -18.87 -8.85
CA ILE A 125 3.12 -18.38 -7.47
C ILE A 125 2.62 -19.42 -6.44
N LEU A 126 1.83 -20.39 -6.90
CA LEU A 126 1.33 -21.51 -6.11
C LEU A 126 2.25 -22.74 -6.18
N GLU A 127 3.38 -22.64 -6.89
CA GLU A 127 4.36 -23.71 -7.08
C GLU A 127 3.75 -24.96 -7.75
N LEU A 128 2.82 -24.74 -8.68
CA LEU A 128 2.22 -25.75 -9.55
C LEU A 128 2.94 -25.79 -10.90
N ASP A 129 2.70 -26.87 -11.64
CA ASP A 129 3.25 -27.04 -12.98
C ASP A 129 2.71 -25.97 -13.94
N VAL A 130 3.62 -25.41 -14.74
CA VAL A 130 3.31 -24.38 -15.73
C VAL A 130 3.10 -25.06 -17.08
N VAL A 131 2.01 -24.69 -17.76
CA VAL A 131 1.68 -25.22 -19.08
C VAL A 131 2.33 -24.36 -20.16
N VAL A 132 3.02 -25.01 -21.11
CA VAL A 132 3.62 -24.30 -22.26
C VAL A 132 2.54 -24.05 -23.31
N ARG A 133 2.42 -22.79 -23.76
CA ARG A 133 1.39 -22.36 -24.72
C ARG A 133 2.00 -21.82 -26.01
N ASP A 134 1.24 -21.94 -27.09
CA ASP A 134 1.55 -21.29 -28.37
C ASP A 134 1.19 -19.78 -28.38
N ALA A 135 1.46 -19.11 -29.50
CA ALA A 135 1.18 -17.67 -29.66
C ALA A 135 -0.32 -17.33 -29.59
N ASP A 136 -1.20 -18.30 -29.84
CA ASP A 136 -2.65 -18.15 -29.79
C ASP A 136 -3.23 -18.54 -28.42
N GLY A 137 -2.38 -18.95 -27.47
CA GLY A 137 -2.76 -19.31 -26.10
C GLY A 137 -3.25 -20.75 -25.95
N ASN A 138 -3.11 -21.58 -26.97
CA ASN A 138 -3.44 -23.00 -26.86
C ASN A 138 -2.28 -23.76 -26.22
N ILE A 139 -2.60 -24.89 -25.58
CA ILE A 139 -1.60 -25.78 -24.98
C ILE A 139 -0.75 -26.39 -26.10
N LEU A 140 0.57 -26.30 -25.96
CA LEU A 140 1.51 -26.85 -26.93
C LEU A 140 1.57 -28.38 -26.78
N ASP A 141 1.26 -29.10 -27.85
CA ASP A 141 1.29 -30.56 -27.86
C ASP A 141 2.74 -31.07 -28.01
N PRO A 142 3.26 -31.84 -27.02
CA PRO A 142 4.63 -32.35 -27.06
C PRO A 142 4.88 -33.33 -28.21
N GLU A 143 3.85 -34.01 -28.72
CA GLU A 143 3.98 -34.95 -29.85
C GLU A 143 4.07 -34.22 -31.20
N ARG A 144 3.64 -32.94 -31.24
CA ARG A 144 3.67 -32.11 -32.45
C ARG A 144 4.84 -31.14 -32.48
N ALA A 145 5.40 -30.79 -31.33
CA ALA A 145 6.53 -29.88 -31.20
C ALA A 145 7.86 -30.65 -31.14
N SER A 146 8.91 -30.13 -31.78
CA SER A 146 10.26 -30.68 -31.58
C SER A 146 10.73 -30.49 -30.14
N VAL A 147 11.54 -31.41 -29.61
CA VAL A 147 12.08 -31.32 -28.24
C VAL A 147 12.79 -29.99 -27.98
N ILE A 148 13.54 -29.50 -28.98
CA ILE A 148 14.27 -28.23 -28.89
C ILE A 148 13.30 -27.04 -28.85
N SER A 149 12.25 -27.05 -29.69
CA SER A 149 11.23 -25.98 -29.67
C SER A 149 10.43 -25.97 -28.38
N LEU A 150 10.09 -27.14 -27.83
CA LEU A 150 9.36 -27.27 -26.58
C LEU A 150 10.20 -26.72 -25.41
N PHE A 151 11.48 -27.07 -25.36
CA PHE A 151 12.40 -26.56 -24.35
C PHE A 151 12.53 -25.03 -24.39
N ARG A 152 12.74 -24.44 -25.57
CA ARG A 152 12.81 -22.98 -25.73
C ARG A 152 11.51 -22.31 -25.33
N ALA A 153 10.36 -22.84 -25.76
CA ALA A 153 9.06 -22.31 -25.39
C ALA A 153 8.83 -22.36 -23.86
N HIS A 154 9.31 -23.40 -23.20
CA HIS A 154 9.28 -23.49 -21.74
C HIS A 154 10.19 -22.44 -21.07
N GLU A 155 11.42 -22.27 -21.53
CA GLU A 155 12.33 -21.23 -21.03
C GLU A 155 11.73 -19.84 -21.17
N ASP A 156 11.19 -19.52 -22.36
CA ASP A 156 10.57 -18.23 -22.66
C ASP A 156 9.32 -17.98 -21.79
N ALA A 157 8.43 -18.97 -21.67
CA ALA A 157 7.24 -18.89 -20.82
C ALA A 157 7.63 -18.65 -19.35
N THR A 158 8.61 -19.40 -18.86
CA THR A 158 9.10 -19.28 -17.47
C THR A 158 9.73 -17.91 -17.21
N ALA A 159 10.54 -17.40 -18.15
CA ALA A 159 11.16 -16.09 -18.06
C ALA A 159 10.11 -14.98 -18.00
N LYS A 160 9.14 -15.01 -18.93
CA LYS A 160 8.04 -14.04 -19.01
C LYS A 160 7.19 -14.00 -17.74
N ILE A 161 6.87 -15.16 -17.17
CA ILE A 161 6.10 -15.21 -15.91
C ILE A 161 6.94 -14.68 -14.74
N THR A 162 8.23 -15.01 -14.70
CA THR A 162 9.14 -14.55 -13.63
C THR A 162 9.34 -13.04 -13.66
N GLU A 163 9.43 -12.44 -14.85
CA GLU A 163 9.50 -10.99 -15.02
C GLU A 163 8.23 -10.30 -14.50
N ARG A 164 7.04 -10.77 -14.89
CA ARG A 164 5.76 -10.26 -14.36
C ARG A 164 5.66 -10.35 -12.83
N ILE A 165 6.14 -11.44 -12.23
CA ILE A 165 6.17 -11.58 -10.77
C ILE A 165 7.07 -10.52 -10.14
N LYS A 166 8.24 -10.21 -10.72
CA LYS A 166 9.12 -9.15 -10.23
C LYS A 166 8.46 -7.78 -10.33
N GLU A 167 7.81 -7.48 -11.45
CA GLU A 167 7.08 -6.22 -11.65
C GLU A 167 5.97 -6.04 -10.60
N GLU A 168 5.20 -7.09 -10.32
CA GLU A 168 4.13 -7.03 -9.32
C GLU A 168 4.67 -6.94 -7.89
N GLN A 169 5.79 -7.59 -7.56
CA GLN A 169 6.45 -7.40 -6.27
C GLN A 169 6.93 -5.96 -6.08
N VAL A 170 7.44 -5.31 -7.12
CA VAL A 170 7.84 -3.90 -7.09
C VAL A 170 6.62 -3.01 -6.94
N PHE A 171 5.52 -3.29 -7.65
CA PHE A 171 4.27 -2.52 -7.55
C PHE A 171 3.61 -2.65 -6.16
N ILE A 172 3.55 -3.86 -5.60
CA ILE A 172 3.11 -4.10 -4.22
C ILE A 172 4.04 -3.34 -3.26
N SER A 173 5.36 -3.44 -3.42
CA SER A 173 6.31 -2.67 -2.60
C SER A 173 6.12 -1.15 -2.73
N LEU A 174 5.58 -0.64 -3.84
CA LEU A 174 5.28 0.77 -4.05
C LEU A 174 3.92 1.17 -3.48
N SER A 175 2.91 0.30 -3.58
CA SER A 175 1.54 0.53 -3.11
C SER A 175 1.38 0.35 -1.60
N PHE A 176 2.24 -0.45 -0.95
CA PHE A 176 2.34 -0.57 0.51
C PHE A 176 3.40 0.36 1.11
N LYS A 177 3.83 1.39 0.38
CA LYS A 177 4.50 2.53 1.02
C LYS A 177 3.44 3.29 1.80
N GLU A 178 3.29 2.95 3.07
CA GLU A 178 2.61 3.81 4.03
C GLU A 178 3.42 5.12 4.08
N THR A 179 3.06 6.08 3.25
CA THR A 179 3.59 7.45 3.36
C THR A 179 3.02 8.01 4.65
N THR A 180 3.79 7.88 5.71
CA THR A 180 3.41 8.43 7.01
C THR A 180 3.60 9.94 6.94
N CYS A 181 2.59 10.70 7.32
CA CYS A 181 2.67 12.15 7.39
C CYS A 181 2.80 12.56 8.85
N LEU A 182 3.75 13.45 9.15
CA LEU A 182 3.86 14.04 10.48
C LEU A 182 3.30 15.45 10.46
N TYR A 183 2.22 15.67 11.21
CA TYR A 183 1.64 17.00 11.42
C TYR A 183 2.21 17.62 12.70
N VAL A 184 2.77 18.82 12.60
CA VAL A 184 3.31 19.59 13.72
C VAL A 184 2.60 20.92 13.81
N PHE A 185 2.07 21.23 15.00
CA PHE A 185 1.40 22.50 15.28
C PHE A 185 2.12 23.25 16.40
N VAL A 186 2.71 24.40 16.09
CA VAL A 186 3.41 25.26 17.05
C VAL A 186 2.39 26.18 17.73
N ARG A 187 2.09 25.90 19.00
CA ARG A 187 1.12 26.71 19.78
C ARG A 187 1.72 27.98 20.37
N ASN A 188 2.95 27.91 20.86
CA ASN A 188 3.61 29.03 21.52
C ASN A 188 5.13 28.90 21.36
N PHE A 189 5.80 30.04 21.15
CA PHE A 189 7.25 30.15 21.21
C PHE A 189 7.61 31.24 22.22
N VAL A 190 8.20 30.82 23.33
CA VAL A 190 8.61 31.73 24.42
C VAL A 190 10.13 31.81 24.42
N CYS A 191 10.67 32.88 23.83
CA CYS A 191 12.09 33.16 23.89
C CYS A 191 12.33 34.65 24.16
N ARG A 192 13.07 34.96 25.23
CA ARG A 192 13.36 36.34 25.65
C ARG A 192 14.53 36.92 24.84
N ILE A 193 14.41 36.92 23.51
CA ILE A 193 15.45 37.41 22.59
C ILE A 193 15.46 38.95 22.57
N GLY A 194 14.28 39.59 22.69
CA GLY A 194 14.13 41.04 22.58
C GLY A 194 14.35 41.59 21.17
N GLU A 195 14.54 40.72 20.19
CA GLU A 195 14.71 41.00 18.77
C GLU A 195 13.85 40.03 17.95
N ASP A 196 13.72 40.28 16.65
CA ASP A 196 13.05 39.37 15.74
C ASP A 196 13.82 38.05 15.60
N SER A 197 13.11 36.96 15.34
CA SER A 197 13.71 35.64 15.17
C SER A 197 13.08 34.82 14.06
N GLU A 198 13.87 33.91 13.52
CA GLU A 198 13.49 32.94 12.50
C GLU A 198 13.66 31.54 13.09
N LEU A 199 12.61 30.73 13.01
CA LEU A 199 12.59 29.34 13.48
C LEU A 199 12.64 28.42 12.26
N PHE A 200 13.66 27.57 12.19
CA PHE A 200 13.80 26.54 11.16
C PHE A 200 13.51 25.18 11.76
N MET A 201 12.42 24.54 11.33
CA MET A 201 12.04 23.20 11.78
C MET A 201 12.32 22.16 10.71
N SER A 202 12.99 21.06 11.09
CA SER A 202 13.26 19.94 10.19
C SER A 202 13.44 18.63 10.96
N LEU A 203 13.27 17.52 10.24
CA LEU A 203 13.52 16.17 10.72
C LEU A 203 14.97 15.79 10.49
N TYR A 204 15.61 15.22 11.51
CA TYR A 204 17.03 14.90 11.51
C TYR A 204 17.29 13.43 11.83
N ASP A 205 18.17 12.83 11.03
CA ASP A 205 18.69 11.49 11.26
C ASP A 205 20.04 11.57 12.00
N PRO A 206 20.13 11.11 13.26
CA PRO A 206 21.37 11.16 14.03
C PRO A 206 22.44 10.19 13.51
N ILE A 207 22.05 9.12 12.80
CA ILE A 207 22.97 8.10 12.30
C ILE A 207 23.65 8.60 11.03
N LYS A 208 22.87 9.16 10.10
CA LYS A 208 23.40 9.72 8.85
C LYS A 208 23.93 11.14 9.00
N GLN A 209 23.60 11.81 10.11
CA GLN A 209 23.92 13.20 10.38
C GLN A 209 23.38 14.20 9.35
N THR A 210 22.25 13.87 8.72
CA THR A 210 21.63 14.66 7.65
C THR A 210 20.17 14.97 7.97
N ASN A 211 19.68 16.12 7.48
CA ASN A 211 18.25 16.41 7.51
C ASN A 211 17.52 15.48 6.54
N ILE A 212 16.41 14.93 7.01
CA ILE A 212 15.50 14.06 6.27
C ILE A 212 14.51 14.91 5.48
N SER A 213 14.01 15.98 6.11
CA SER A 213 13.04 16.90 5.51
C SER A 213 13.67 18.22 5.11
N GLU A 214 12.94 18.99 4.30
CA GLU A 214 13.18 20.41 4.12
C GLU A 214 12.98 21.20 5.43
N ASN A 215 13.50 22.43 5.46
CA ASN A 215 13.36 23.33 6.60
C ASN A 215 12.09 24.17 6.45
N TYR A 216 11.19 24.07 7.42
CA TYR A 216 10.03 24.95 7.54
C TYR A 216 10.39 26.20 8.34
N LEU A 217 10.13 27.38 7.76
CA LEU A 217 10.49 28.68 8.33
C LEU A 217 9.29 29.38 8.97
N VAL A 218 9.42 29.75 10.24
CA VAL A 218 8.49 30.65 10.94
C VAL A 218 9.21 31.94 11.32
N ARG A 219 8.61 33.09 11.00
CA ARG A 219 9.12 34.41 11.41
C ARG A 219 8.40 34.90 12.66
N TRP A 220 9.16 35.09 13.73
CA TRP A 220 8.69 35.51 15.03
C TRP A 220 9.13 36.93 15.35
N GLY A 221 8.21 37.78 15.79
CA GLY A 221 8.47 39.17 16.13
C GLY A 221 9.05 39.36 17.53
N ASP A 222 9.75 40.48 17.70
CA ASP A 222 10.30 40.97 18.98
C ASP A 222 9.29 41.03 20.14
N LYS A 223 8.00 41.27 19.86
CA LYS A 223 6.89 41.31 20.83
C LYS A 223 6.37 39.93 21.24
N GLY A 224 7.00 38.85 20.79
CA GLY A 224 6.57 37.49 21.13
C GLY A 224 5.34 37.00 20.35
N LEU A 225 5.04 37.63 19.21
CA LEU A 225 3.97 37.22 18.30
C LEU A 225 4.55 36.97 16.90
N PRO A 226 3.97 36.04 16.10
CA PRO A 226 4.31 35.90 14.68
C PRO A 226 4.15 37.22 13.95
N LYS A 227 5.08 37.54 13.03
CA LYS A 227 5.02 38.81 12.28
C LYS A 227 3.89 38.87 11.26
N ASP A 228 3.43 37.73 10.76
CA ASP A 228 2.30 37.64 9.84
C ASP A 228 1.00 37.31 10.59
N ILE A 229 0.04 38.23 10.52
CA ILE A 229 -1.29 38.09 11.14
C ILE A 229 -2.11 36.99 10.45
N GLU A 230 -1.85 36.70 9.18
CA GLU A 230 -2.43 35.56 8.45
C GLU A 230 -1.85 34.21 8.93
N MET A 231 -0.63 34.19 9.49
CA MET A 231 0.04 32.98 9.97
C MET A 231 -0.38 32.52 11.37
N LEU A 232 -1.22 33.27 12.10
CA LEU A 232 -1.74 32.83 13.42
C LEU A 232 -2.51 31.50 13.34
N ASN A 233 -3.17 31.23 12.21
CA ASN A 233 -3.78 29.93 11.91
C ASN A 233 -2.86 28.96 11.13
N SER A 234 -1.65 29.41 10.73
CA SER A 234 -0.75 28.69 9.83
C SER A 234 0.53 28.18 10.49
N LEU A 235 0.68 28.21 11.83
CA LEU A 235 1.80 27.59 12.54
C LEU A 235 1.75 26.05 12.52
N LYS A 236 1.21 25.49 11.44
CA LYS A 236 0.96 24.08 11.17
C LYS A 236 1.82 23.69 9.99
N VAL A 237 2.63 22.66 10.15
CA VAL A 237 3.43 22.08 9.08
C VAL A 237 3.13 20.59 9.00
N VAL A 238 3.04 20.08 7.78
CA VAL A 238 2.92 18.64 7.51
C VAL A 238 4.19 18.22 6.81
N PHE A 239 4.97 17.35 7.46
CA PHE A 239 6.07 16.66 6.82
C PHE A 239 5.50 15.43 6.11
N THR A 240 5.43 15.51 4.78
CA THR A 240 4.99 14.42 3.91
C THR A 240 6.18 13.55 3.50
N ASP A 241 5.91 12.48 2.75
CA ASP A 241 6.93 11.65 2.10
C ASP A 241 7.87 10.87 3.04
N LEU A 242 7.47 10.62 4.29
CA LEU A 242 8.19 9.68 5.14
C LEU A 242 7.89 8.25 4.68
N GLY A 243 8.86 7.64 4.01
CA GLY A 243 8.72 6.27 3.49
C GLY A 243 9.16 5.21 4.49
N ASN A 244 9.02 3.94 4.11
CA ASN A 244 9.43 2.80 4.95
C ASN A 244 10.91 2.86 5.37
N LYS A 245 11.79 3.47 4.56
CA LYS A 245 13.21 3.68 4.92
C LYS A 245 13.38 4.64 6.09
N ASP A 246 12.49 5.62 6.21
CA ASP A 246 12.50 6.60 7.28
C ASP A 246 11.83 6.01 8.53
N LEU A 247 10.69 5.32 8.37
CA LEU A 247 9.99 4.59 9.45
C LEU A 247 10.83 3.48 10.08
N ALA A 248 11.65 2.77 9.29
CA ALA A 248 12.54 1.71 9.76
C ALA A 248 13.71 2.22 10.60
N ARG A 249 13.94 3.55 10.68
CA ARG A 249 15.05 4.10 11.47
C ARG A 249 14.84 3.90 12.96
N GLU A 250 15.94 3.71 13.67
CA GLU A 250 15.90 3.52 15.12
C GLU A 250 15.49 4.82 15.83
N LYS A 251 16.09 5.95 15.41
CA LYS A 251 15.84 7.28 16.00
C LYS A 251 15.61 8.36 14.94
N ILE A 252 14.65 9.23 15.21
CA ILE A 252 14.35 10.44 14.41
C ILE A 252 14.12 11.60 15.38
N TYR A 253 14.78 12.72 15.10
CA TYR A 253 14.66 13.94 15.90
C TYR A 253 13.94 15.05 15.12
N LEU A 254 13.05 15.78 15.79
CA LEU A 254 12.57 17.07 15.33
C LEU A 254 13.53 18.13 15.88
N ILE A 255 14.16 18.89 14.98
CA ILE A 255 15.07 19.98 15.33
C ILE A 255 14.40 21.31 14.99
N CYS A 256 14.49 22.27 15.91
CA CYS A 256 14.12 23.65 15.70
C CYS A 256 15.35 24.55 15.95
N GLN A 257 15.88 25.14 14.88
CA GLN A 257 17.00 26.09 14.97
C GLN A 257 16.46 27.51 15.05
N ILE A 258 16.92 28.26 16.04
CA ILE A 258 16.48 29.63 16.26
C ILE A 258 17.60 30.56 15.82
N VAL A 259 17.27 31.44 14.88
CA VAL A 259 18.18 32.46 14.36
C VAL A 259 17.62 33.82 14.77
N ARG A 260 18.37 34.57 15.57
CA ARG A 260 18.02 35.96 15.88
C ARG A 260 18.38 36.87 14.70
N VAL A 261 17.51 37.82 14.41
CA VAL A 261 17.67 38.79 13.33
C VAL A 261 17.64 40.19 13.94
N GLY A 262 18.82 40.79 14.07
CA GLY A 262 18.95 42.00 14.86
C GLY A 262 20.36 42.57 14.89
N ARG A 263 20.73 43.16 16.03
CA ARG A 263 22.01 43.87 16.21
C ARG A 263 23.13 42.91 16.60
N MET A 264 24.36 43.37 16.39
CA MET A 264 25.56 42.60 16.76
C MET A 264 25.64 42.34 18.26
N ASP A 265 25.62 43.39 19.05
CA ASP A 265 25.73 43.33 20.49
C ASP A 265 24.42 43.72 21.17
N LEU A 266 23.99 42.89 22.13
CA LEU A 266 22.81 43.16 22.96
C LEU A 266 23.09 44.20 24.06
N LYS A 267 24.37 44.58 24.26
CA LYS A 267 24.84 45.39 25.40
C LYS A 267 25.12 46.86 25.09
N ASP A 268 25.12 47.28 23.82
CA ASP A 268 25.54 48.64 23.45
C ASP A 268 24.38 49.64 23.43
N THR A 269 24.24 50.38 24.53
CA THR A 269 23.23 51.42 24.74
C THR A 269 23.58 52.78 24.11
N ASN A 270 24.74 52.92 23.44
CA ASN A 270 25.22 54.24 22.99
C ASN A 270 25.22 54.43 21.45
N HIS A 271 24.21 55.18 20.99
CA HIS A 271 24.08 56.05 19.81
C HIS A 271 25.18 56.11 18.71
N LYS A 272 25.59 54.99 18.11
CA LYS A 272 26.16 55.00 16.74
C LYS A 272 25.57 53.88 15.90
N LYS A 273 25.20 54.24 14.66
CA LYS A 273 24.58 53.44 13.58
C LYS A 273 24.47 51.94 13.90
N TRP A 274 23.27 51.51 14.30
CA TRP A 274 23.01 50.11 14.58
C TRP A 274 23.07 49.31 13.29
N THR A 275 23.85 48.23 13.31
CA THR A 275 23.71 47.18 12.31
C THR A 275 22.32 46.56 12.44
N THR A 276 21.52 46.58 11.38
CA THR A 276 20.18 45.99 11.35
C THR A 276 20.16 44.79 10.41
N GLY A 277 19.27 43.83 10.67
CA GLY A 277 19.04 42.68 9.78
C GLY A 277 20.15 41.61 9.79
N LEU A 278 21.08 41.62 10.74
CA LEU A 278 22.11 40.58 10.83
C LEU A 278 21.53 39.31 11.45
N ARG A 279 21.65 38.19 10.73
CA ARG A 279 21.18 36.86 11.12
C ARG A 279 22.27 36.14 11.91
N ARG A 280 21.95 35.68 13.13
CA ARG A 280 22.88 34.96 14.00
C ARG A 280 22.19 33.76 14.64
N PRO A 281 22.84 32.59 14.73
CA PRO A 281 22.30 31.48 15.51
C PRO A 281 22.14 31.94 16.96
N PHE A 282 20.97 31.67 17.53
CA PHE A 282 20.64 31.98 18.91
C PHE A 282 20.55 30.72 19.78
N GLY A 283 20.19 29.60 19.17
CA GLY A 283 20.22 28.29 19.82
C GLY A 283 19.37 27.27 19.07
N VAL A 284 19.24 26.07 19.65
CA VAL A 284 18.56 24.93 19.04
C VAL A 284 17.70 24.21 20.07
N ALA A 285 16.53 23.74 19.65
CA ALA A 285 15.66 22.87 20.41
C ALA A 285 15.54 21.52 19.68
N VAL A 286 15.59 20.41 20.41
CA VAL A 286 15.59 19.04 19.84
C VAL A 286 14.60 18.16 20.60
N MET A 287 13.79 17.40 19.88
CA MET A 287 12.84 16.43 20.45
C MET A 287 12.95 15.09 19.76
N ASP A 288 12.99 14.00 20.54
CA ASP A 288 12.86 12.64 20.00
C ASP A 288 11.39 12.38 19.65
N ILE A 289 11.12 12.05 18.39
CA ILE A 289 9.76 11.77 17.89
C ILE A 289 9.62 10.33 17.40
N SER A 290 10.60 9.47 17.69
CA SER A 290 10.66 8.11 17.18
C SER A 290 9.44 7.28 17.59
N ASP A 291 8.99 7.43 18.83
CA ASP A 291 7.82 6.70 19.35
C ASP A 291 6.50 7.23 18.78
N ILE A 292 6.46 8.50 18.36
CA ILE A 292 5.30 9.13 17.71
C ILE A 292 5.20 8.61 16.27
N ILE A 293 6.32 8.62 15.53
CA ILE A 293 6.39 8.11 14.15
C ILE A 293 6.10 6.60 14.09
N LYS A 294 6.53 5.83 15.09
CA LYS A 294 6.27 4.38 15.19
C LYS A 294 4.88 4.03 15.71
N GLY A 295 4.01 5.01 15.97
CA GLY A 295 2.65 4.80 16.46
C GLY A 295 2.56 4.16 17.86
N LYS A 296 3.64 4.21 18.66
CA LYS A 296 3.67 3.67 20.03
C LYS A 296 3.04 4.63 21.04
N THR A 297 2.92 5.90 20.68
CA THR A 297 2.32 6.95 21.51
C THR A 297 1.00 7.38 20.89
N GLU A 298 -0.09 7.37 21.67
CA GLU A 298 -1.37 7.93 21.22
C GLU A 298 -1.22 9.44 20.96
N CYS A 299 -1.56 9.85 19.73
CA CYS A 299 -1.49 11.24 19.30
C CYS A 299 -2.80 11.94 19.62
N ASP A 300 -2.90 12.48 20.84
CA ASP A 300 -4.00 13.37 21.24
C ASP A 300 -3.67 14.81 20.81
N GLU A 301 -4.58 15.47 20.08
CA GLU A 301 -4.42 16.85 19.60
C GLU A 301 -4.28 17.88 20.74
N GLU A 302 -4.70 17.51 21.96
CA GLU A 302 -4.58 18.35 23.14
C GLU A 302 -3.22 18.20 23.85
N LYS A 303 -2.49 17.12 23.59
CA LYS A 303 -1.21 16.83 24.25
C LYS A 303 -0.11 17.74 23.72
N GLN A 304 0.34 18.66 24.57
CA GLN A 304 1.41 19.60 24.25
C GLN A 304 2.78 19.04 24.67
N TYR A 305 3.75 19.12 23.77
CA TYR A 305 5.13 18.76 24.05
C TYR A 305 5.98 20.03 24.22
N PHE A 306 6.68 20.12 25.34
CA PHE A 306 7.60 21.22 25.62
C PHE A 306 9.01 20.80 25.20
N ILE A 307 9.56 21.48 24.19
CA ILE A 307 10.92 21.22 23.71
C ILE A 307 11.87 22.24 24.37
N PRO A 308 12.79 21.79 25.24
CA PRO A 308 13.71 22.71 25.91
C PRO A 308 14.66 23.35 24.88
N PHE A 309 14.79 24.66 25.00
CA PHE A 309 15.71 25.47 24.21
C PHE A 309 17.11 25.42 24.82
N HIS A 310 18.13 25.21 23.97
CA HIS A 310 19.54 25.29 24.34
C HIS A 310 20.18 26.45 23.58
N PRO A 311 20.73 27.47 24.28
CA PRO A 311 21.41 28.61 23.66
C PRO A 311 22.74 28.22 23.00
#